data_AF-A0A3C0Y213-F1
#
_entry.id   AF-A0A3C0Y213-F1
#
_cell.length_a   1.000
_cell.length_b   1.000
_cell.length_c   1.000
_cell.angle_alpha   90.00
_cell.angle_beta   90.00
_cell.angle_gamma   90.00
#
_symmetry.space_group_name_H-M   'P 1'
#
loop_
_entity.id
_entity.type
_entity.pdbx_description
1 polymer ?
#
loop_
_entity_poly.entity_id
_entity_poly.type
_entity_poly.pdbx_seq_one_letter_code
_entity_poly.pdbx_strand_id
1 'polypeptide(L)'
;MKHSLVRWGTACLVVIAMAGCGGGGGGGGSSGQLVSSAAVNGAITAASAVAANDTATNTSASFTVVQGAGVPAVTVNGLPKVNFAVFSDGKIKSDLATTNVSFAIAKLVPGANGDPDQWVNYIYRKETATAGVGPGGVPALATAMQATTDGKQTDAALLAAQLVYNADGYYTYTFKTDIKDVAQTNGVTFEPGLTHRVAIQLSYKNAAGDTVLVNPYFDFIIDANGNSV
;
A
#
# COMPACT_ATOMS: atom_id res chain seq x y z
N MET A 1 55.16 -27.86 -48.49
CA MET A 1 54.23 -28.94 -48.89
C MET A 1 53.73 -29.58 -47.60
N LYS A 2 52.47 -29.34 -47.21
CA LYS A 2 51.94 -29.72 -45.90
C LYS A 2 51.02 -30.95 -46.07
N HIS A 3 51.31 -31.98 -45.28
CA HIS A 3 50.62 -33.27 -45.24
C HIS A 3 49.40 -33.28 -44.30
N SER A 4 48.51 -34.26 -44.53
CA SER A 4 47.55 -34.90 -43.60
C SER A 4 46.27 -34.13 -43.24
N LEU A 5 45.08 -34.73 -43.02
CA LEU A 5 44.52 -36.10 -43.02
C LEU A 5 42.98 -35.89 -43.01
N VAL A 6 42.21 -36.40 -43.98
CA VAL A 6 41.27 -37.56 -43.88
C VAL A 6 40.43 -37.64 -42.59
N ARG A 7 39.09 -37.55 -42.70
CA ARG A 7 38.13 -38.66 -42.44
C ARG A 7 36.66 -38.32 -42.73
N TRP A 8 35.97 -39.34 -43.22
CA TRP A 8 34.54 -39.45 -43.55
C TRP A 8 33.58 -39.22 -42.37
N GLY A 9 32.35 -38.76 -42.68
CA GLY A 9 31.22 -38.72 -41.77
C GLY A 9 29.88 -38.81 -42.51
N THR A 10 29.20 -39.92 -42.28
CA THR A 10 27.91 -40.39 -42.84
C THR A 10 26.74 -39.44 -42.60
N ALA A 11 25.87 -39.29 -43.61
CA ALA A 11 24.61 -38.57 -43.54
C ALA A 11 23.52 -39.42 -42.85
N CYS A 12 22.88 -38.88 -41.80
CA CYS A 12 21.61 -39.37 -41.26
C CYS A 12 20.53 -38.28 -41.45
N LEU A 13 19.45 -38.67 -42.14
CA LEU A 13 18.22 -37.90 -42.31
C LEU A 13 17.49 -37.71 -40.98
N VAL A 14 17.05 -36.48 -40.71
CA VAL A 14 15.95 -36.18 -39.77
C VAL A 14 14.93 -35.32 -40.50
N VAL A 15 13.70 -35.84 -40.57
CA VAL A 15 12.51 -35.18 -41.13
C VAL A 15 11.95 -34.24 -40.06
N ILE A 16 11.88 -32.93 -40.36
CA ILE A 16 11.14 -31.95 -39.56
C ILE A 16 9.83 -31.64 -40.30
N ALA A 17 8.71 -31.94 -39.64
CA ALA A 17 7.38 -31.59 -40.10
C ALA A 17 7.16 -30.08 -39.94
N MET A 18 6.84 -29.40 -41.04
CA MET A 18 6.32 -28.03 -41.05
C MET A 18 4.79 -28.06 -41.11
N ALA A 19 4.13 -27.47 -40.12
CA ALA A 19 2.78 -26.90 -40.22
C ALA A 19 2.60 -25.98 -38.99
N GLY A 20 2.17 -24.73 -39.08
CA GLY A 20 1.87 -23.84 -40.18
C GLY A 20 1.82 -22.43 -39.58
N CYS A 21 2.47 -21.49 -40.25
CA CYS A 21 2.45 -20.07 -39.94
C CYS A 21 1.05 -19.53 -40.20
N GLY A 22 0.32 -19.15 -39.15
CA GLY A 22 -0.92 -18.40 -39.21
C GLY A 22 -0.68 -17.01 -38.64
N GLY A 23 -0.40 -16.03 -39.51
CA GLY A 23 -0.22 -14.63 -39.16
C GLY A 23 -1.50 -13.80 -39.25
N GLY A 24 -1.48 -12.65 -38.57
CA GLY A 24 -2.47 -11.57 -38.62
C GLY A 24 -3.09 -11.34 -37.24
N GLY A 25 -2.95 -10.21 -36.55
CA GLY A 25 -2.58 -8.86 -36.94
C GLY A 25 -3.65 -7.91 -36.38
N GLY A 26 -3.27 -7.05 -35.43
CA GLY A 26 -4.03 -5.85 -35.08
C GLY A 26 -4.80 -5.92 -33.74
N GLY A 27 -4.54 -4.93 -32.89
CA GLY A 27 -5.38 -4.61 -31.73
C GLY A 27 -4.61 -4.65 -30.42
N GLY A 28 -3.76 -3.65 -30.20
CA GLY A 28 -3.29 -3.33 -28.86
C GLY A 28 -4.48 -2.98 -27.98
N GLY A 29 -4.92 -3.96 -27.19
CA GLY A 29 -5.77 -3.78 -26.04
C GLY A 29 -5.13 -4.58 -24.92
N SER A 30 -4.33 -3.93 -24.09
CA SER A 30 -3.97 -4.48 -22.79
C SER A 30 -5.25 -4.58 -21.97
N SER A 31 -6.03 -5.62 -22.18
CA SER A 31 -7.05 -6.05 -21.22
C SER A 31 -6.29 -6.37 -19.95
N GLY A 32 -6.48 -5.57 -18.91
CA GLY A 32 -5.88 -5.78 -17.60
C GLY A 32 -6.10 -7.23 -17.18
N GLN A 33 -5.04 -8.02 -17.21
CA GLN A 33 -5.09 -9.41 -16.79
C GLN A 33 -5.44 -9.37 -15.30
N LEU A 34 -6.65 -9.83 -14.96
CA LEU A 34 -7.03 -10.00 -13.57
C LEU A 34 -5.99 -10.93 -12.93
N VAL A 35 -5.19 -10.41 -12.00
CA VAL A 35 -4.28 -11.23 -11.22
C VAL A 35 -5.12 -12.21 -10.41
N SER A 36 -4.90 -13.50 -10.62
CA SER A 36 -5.64 -14.52 -9.89
C SER A 36 -5.27 -14.46 -8.40
N SER A 37 -6.24 -14.66 -7.50
CA SER A 37 -6.01 -14.72 -6.05
C SER A 37 -4.87 -15.69 -5.68
N ALA A 38 -4.79 -16.86 -6.34
CA ALA A 38 -3.69 -17.81 -6.13
C ALA A 38 -2.29 -17.23 -6.44
N ALA A 39 -2.18 -16.39 -7.47
CA ALA A 39 -0.92 -15.73 -7.82
C ALA A 39 -0.53 -14.65 -6.79
N VAL A 40 -1.51 -13.87 -6.32
CA VAL A 40 -1.31 -12.87 -5.26
C VAL A 40 -0.85 -13.55 -3.97
N ASN A 41 -1.56 -14.59 -3.55
CA ASN A 41 -1.22 -15.38 -2.36
C ASN A 41 0.19 -15.98 -2.45
N GLY A 42 0.53 -16.59 -3.59
CA GLY A 42 1.86 -17.18 -3.81
C GLY A 42 2.98 -16.14 -3.73
N ALA A 43 2.78 -14.96 -4.32
CA ALA A 43 3.76 -13.87 -4.29
C ALA A 43 3.98 -13.33 -2.87
N ILE A 44 2.91 -13.06 -2.13
CA ILE A 44 2.98 -12.56 -0.75
C ILE A 44 3.58 -13.61 0.20
N THR A 45 3.20 -14.89 0.04
CA THR A 45 3.76 -15.99 0.83
C THR A 45 5.26 -16.12 0.59
N ALA A 46 5.71 -16.11 -0.67
CA ALA A 46 7.13 -16.15 -1.01
C ALA A 46 7.89 -14.94 -0.44
N ALA A 47 7.31 -13.75 -0.54
CA ALA A 47 7.89 -12.53 0.01
C ALA A 47 8.02 -12.56 1.54
N SER A 48 7.11 -13.20 2.26
CA SER A 48 7.18 -13.32 3.72
C SER A 48 8.37 -14.12 4.22
N ALA A 49 8.87 -15.06 3.40
CA ALA A 49 10.05 -15.88 3.75
C ALA A 49 11.37 -15.12 3.54
N VAL A 50 11.34 -13.95 2.87
CA VAL A 50 12.52 -13.12 2.64
C VAL A 50 12.76 -12.22 3.85
N ALA A 51 13.86 -12.45 4.57
CA ALA A 51 14.19 -11.69 5.78
C ALA A 51 14.26 -10.16 5.56
N ALA A 52 14.68 -9.72 4.37
CA ALA A 52 14.73 -8.29 4.01
C ALA A 52 13.35 -7.64 3.86
N ASN A 53 12.27 -8.42 3.83
CA ASN A 53 10.90 -7.92 3.82
C ASN A 53 10.28 -7.87 5.22
N ASP A 54 10.98 -8.33 6.27
CA ASP A 54 10.47 -8.21 7.64
C ASP A 54 10.11 -6.75 7.94
N THR A 55 8.88 -6.52 8.40
CA THR A 55 8.32 -5.17 8.53
C THR A 55 9.04 -4.34 9.61
N ALA A 56 9.70 -5.00 10.57
CA ALA A 56 10.58 -4.34 11.52
C ALA A 56 11.86 -3.75 10.88
N THR A 57 12.28 -4.33 9.76
CA THR A 57 13.52 -3.97 9.05
C THR A 57 13.24 -3.09 7.82
N ASN A 58 12.18 -3.40 7.07
CA ASN A 58 11.80 -2.73 5.84
C ASN A 58 10.32 -2.39 5.87
N THR A 59 10.01 -1.19 6.35
CA THR A 59 8.62 -0.77 6.52
C THR A 59 7.89 -0.60 5.19
N SER A 60 8.61 -0.26 4.10
CA SER A 60 8.06 -0.12 2.75
C SER A 60 7.57 -1.45 2.16
N ALA A 61 8.12 -2.59 2.59
CA ALA A 61 7.70 -3.92 2.14
C ALA A 61 6.21 -4.18 2.37
N SER A 62 5.62 -3.54 3.39
CA SER A 62 4.19 -3.64 3.70
C SER A 62 3.30 -3.27 2.52
N PHE A 63 3.76 -2.36 1.65
CA PHE A 63 3.00 -1.87 0.50
C PHE A 63 3.56 -2.37 -0.83
N THR A 64 4.88 -2.32 -1.00
CA THR A 64 5.52 -2.64 -2.29
C THR A 64 5.34 -4.10 -2.68
N VAL A 65 5.27 -5.02 -1.71
CA VAL A 65 5.00 -6.43 -1.99
C VAL A 65 3.56 -6.63 -2.48
N VAL A 66 2.59 -5.95 -1.86
CA VAL A 66 1.17 -6.03 -2.23
C VAL A 66 0.94 -5.41 -3.62
N GLN A 67 1.53 -4.25 -3.87
CA GLN A 67 1.47 -3.58 -5.18
C GLN A 67 2.19 -4.38 -6.27
N GLY A 68 3.36 -4.95 -5.96
CA GLY A 68 4.11 -5.83 -6.86
C GLY A 68 3.37 -7.14 -7.16
N ALA A 69 2.50 -7.61 -6.26
CA ALA A 69 1.61 -8.75 -6.50
C ALA A 69 0.38 -8.38 -7.37
N GLY A 70 0.23 -7.11 -7.76
CA GLY A 70 -0.84 -6.62 -8.62
C GLY A 70 -2.08 -6.09 -7.89
N VAL A 71 -2.00 -5.90 -6.58
CA VAL A 71 -3.08 -5.30 -5.78
C VAL A 71 -2.71 -3.85 -5.45
N PRO A 72 -3.46 -2.83 -5.91
CA PRO A 72 -3.17 -1.44 -5.56
C PRO A 72 -3.04 -1.25 -4.05
N ALA A 73 -1.95 -0.64 -3.59
CA ALA A 73 -1.73 -0.38 -2.18
C ALA A 73 -2.79 0.58 -1.61
N VAL A 74 -3.31 1.51 -2.42
CA VAL A 74 -4.41 2.41 -2.04
C VAL A 74 -5.44 2.48 -3.17
N THR A 75 -6.73 2.52 -2.80
CA THR A 75 -7.83 2.80 -3.74
C THR A 75 -8.73 3.90 -3.20
N VAL A 76 -9.16 4.83 -4.06
CA VAL A 76 -9.96 6.02 -3.72
C VAL A 76 -11.20 6.11 -4.67
N ASN A 77 -11.98 5.02 -4.72
CA ASN A 77 -13.24 4.90 -5.48
C ASN A 77 -14.48 4.95 -4.57
N GLY A 78 -14.39 5.74 -3.51
CA GLY A 78 -15.31 5.79 -2.37
C GLY A 78 -14.47 6.12 -1.13
N LEU A 79 -14.86 5.57 0.03
CA LEU A 79 -14.00 5.58 1.21
C LEU A 79 -12.62 5.00 0.85
N PRO A 80 -11.52 5.71 1.16
CA PRO A 80 -10.19 5.21 0.88
C PRO A 80 -9.97 3.83 1.49
N LYS A 81 -9.34 2.95 0.73
CA LYS A 81 -8.91 1.63 1.20
C LYS A 81 -7.41 1.49 1.06
N VAL A 82 -6.77 0.87 2.03
CA VAL A 82 -5.34 0.59 2.05
C VAL A 82 -5.12 -0.90 2.13
N ASN A 83 -4.42 -1.45 1.15
CA ASN A 83 -4.02 -2.85 1.10
C ASN A 83 -2.55 -2.95 1.53
N PHE A 84 -2.29 -3.73 2.57
CA PHE A 84 -0.94 -3.88 3.13
C PHE A 84 -0.72 -5.27 3.73
N ALA A 85 0.50 -5.77 3.66
CA ALA A 85 0.92 -6.97 4.36
C ALA A 85 1.81 -6.60 5.55
N VAL A 86 1.87 -7.48 6.54
CA VAL A 86 2.84 -7.38 7.65
C VAL A 86 3.60 -8.67 7.71
N PHE A 87 4.93 -8.58 7.68
CA PHE A 87 5.84 -9.70 7.73
C PHE A 87 6.61 -9.67 9.04
N SER A 88 6.65 -10.81 9.71
CA SER A 88 7.36 -10.98 10.98
C SER A 88 7.90 -12.39 11.04
N ASP A 89 9.18 -12.53 11.35
CA ASP A 89 9.80 -13.82 11.66
C ASP A 89 9.63 -14.85 10.52
N GLY A 90 9.75 -14.39 9.26
CA GLY A 90 9.63 -15.23 8.07
C GLY A 90 8.19 -15.66 7.72
N LYS A 91 7.18 -14.98 8.29
CA LYS A 91 5.76 -15.30 8.10
C LYS A 91 4.91 -14.05 7.89
N ILE A 92 3.74 -14.25 7.31
CA ILE A 92 2.66 -13.26 7.28
C ILE A 92 2.05 -13.15 8.68
N LYS A 93 1.98 -11.93 9.23
CA LYS A 93 1.31 -11.62 10.49
C LYS A 93 -0.20 -11.47 10.24
N SER A 94 -0.96 -12.54 10.44
CA SER A 94 -2.39 -12.66 10.04
C SER A 94 -3.41 -12.45 11.17
N ASP A 95 -2.95 -12.11 12.37
CA ASP A 95 -3.73 -11.97 13.61
C ASP A 95 -3.80 -10.51 14.13
N LEU A 96 -3.65 -9.51 13.26
CA LEU A 96 -3.81 -8.11 13.66
C LEU A 96 -5.28 -7.80 13.96
N ALA A 97 -5.50 -7.14 15.08
CA ALA A 97 -6.74 -6.47 15.43
C ALA A 97 -6.71 -4.99 15.02
N THR A 98 -7.88 -4.37 14.90
CA THR A 98 -8.00 -2.94 14.58
C THR A 98 -7.29 -2.03 15.61
N THR A 99 -7.08 -2.50 16.84
CA THR A 99 -6.31 -1.80 17.88
C THR A 99 -4.81 -1.82 17.67
N ASN A 100 -4.29 -2.70 16.80
CA ASN A 100 -2.87 -2.77 16.46
C ASN A 100 -2.45 -1.72 15.44
N VAL A 101 -3.40 -1.02 14.82
CA VAL A 101 -3.15 -0.15 13.66
C VAL A 101 -3.80 1.22 13.81
N SER A 102 -3.12 2.28 13.38
CA SER A 102 -3.70 3.61 13.15
C SER A 102 -3.25 4.13 11.80
N PHE A 103 -4.16 4.75 11.04
CA PHE A 103 -3.88 5.21 9.69
C PHE A 103 -4.01 6.73 9.59
N ALA A 104 -3.09 7.37 8.86
CA ALA A 104 -3.22 8.75 8.41
C ALA A 104 -3.12 8.80 6.89
N ILE A 105 -3.77 9.80 6.28
CA ILE A 105 -3.68 10.06 4.86
C ILE A 105 -3.58 11.56 4.61
N ALA A 106 -2.58 11.97 3.82
CA ALA A 106 -2.27 13.36 3.52
C ALA A 106 -1.94 13.54 2.04
N LYS A 107 -1.99 14.78 1.57
CA LYS A 107 -1.47 15.22 0.27
C LYS A 107 -0.26 16.12 0.46
N LEU A 108 0.68 16.10 -0.48
CA LEU A 108 1.78 17.04 -0.56
C LEU A 108 1.35 18.21 -1.44
N VAL A 109 1.19 19.38 -0.83
CA VAL A 109 0.85 20.62 -1.53
C VAL A 109 2.14 21.34 -1.91
N PRO A 110 2.39 21.61 -3.21
CA PRO A 110 3.57 22.34 -3.64
C PRO A 110 3.64 23.73 -3.01
N GLY A 111 4.84 24.13 -2.58
CA GLY A 111 5.09 25.49 -2.13
C GLY A 111 5.02 26.51 -3.28
N ALA A 112 4.80 27.78 -2.94
CA ALA A 112 4.84 28.88 -3.90
C ALA A 112 5.95 29.87 -3.53
N ASN A 113 6.49 30.61 -4.51
CA ASN A 113 7.45 31.70 -4.28
C ASN A 113 8.71 31.31 -3.48
N GLY A 114 9.17 30.07 -3.62
CA GLY A 114 10.35 29.55 -2.91
C GLY A 114 10.04 28.93 -1.56
N ASP A 115 8.78 28.88 -1.14
CA ASP A 115 8.36 28.12 0.04
C ASP A 115 8.50 26.61 -0.20
N PRO A 116 8.77 25.82 0.85
CA PRO A 116 8.82 24.37 0.74
C PRO A 116 7.43 23.75 0.59
N ASP A 117 7.38 22.56 -0.01
CA ASP A 117 6.16 21.74 -0.07
C ASP A 117 5.69 21.35 1.34
N GLN A 118 4.36 21.22 1.50
CA GLN A 118 3.75 20.96 2.80
C GLN A 118 2.80 19.76 2.75
N TRP A 119 2.95 18.85 3.72
CA TRP A 119 1.98 17.79 3.94
C TRP A 119 0.72 18.36 4.60
N VAL A 120 -0.41 18.22 3.92
CA VAL A 120 -1.74 18.58 4.41
C VAL A 120 -2.52 17.29 4.64
N ASN A 121 -2.84 17.01 5.91
CA ASN A 121 -3.60 15.83 6.29
C ASN A 121 -5.06 15.97 5.85
N TYR A 122 -5.77 14.87 5.60
CA TYR A 122 -7.22 14.93 5.37
C TYR A 122 -8.03 14.81 6.66
N ILE A 123 -7.39 14.39 7.75
CA ILE A 123 -8.08 14.03 9.00
C ILE A 123 -7.64 14.96 10.11
N TYR A 124 -8.58 15.71 10.68
CA TYR A 124 -8.29 16.58 11.81
C TYR A 124 -9.28 16.35 12.93
N ARG A 125 -8.82 16.62 14.15
CA ARG A 125 -9.65 16.76 15.33
C ARG A 125 -9.61 18.21 15.80
N LYS A 126 -10.75 18.70 16.26
CA LYS A 126 -10.83 19.98 16.94
C LYS A 126 -10.53 19.76 18.42
N GLU A 127 -9.40 20.27 18.88
CA GLU A 127 -9.06 20.30 20.29
C GLU A 127 -9.56 21.59 20.92
N THR A 128 -10.10 21.48 22.14
CA THR A 128 -10.50 22.64 22.97
C THR A 128 -9.53 22.73 24.13
N ALA A 129 -9.00 23.91 24.39
CA ALA A 129 -8.03 24.11 25.44
C ALA A 129 -8.64 23.87 26.83
N THR A 130 -7.89 23.15 27.68
CA THR A 130 -8.25 22.97 29.08
C THR A 130 -7.99 24.27 29.86
N ALA A 131 -8.98 24.75 30.60
CA ALA A 131 -8.83 25.93 31.43
C ALA A 131 -7.69 25.78 32.46
N GLY A 132 -6.88 26.81 32.64
CA GLY A 132 -5.74 26.79 33.55
C GLY A 132 -4.47 26.10 33.00
N VAL A 133 -4.53 25.54 31.78
CA VAL A 133 -3.37 24.91 31.13
C VAL A 133 -2.78 25.87 30.09
N GLY A 134 -1.48 26.17 30.23
CA GLY A 134 -0.73 27.07 29.34
C GLY A 134 0.17 28.04 30.12
N PRO A 135 1.06 28.79 29.45
CA PRO A 135 1.87 29.83 30.09
C PRO A 135 0.97 30.84 30.82
N GLY A 136 1.15 30.98 32.14
CA GLY A 136 0.30 31.85 32.98
C GLY A 136 -1.13 31.37 33.17
N GLY A 137 -1.45 30.11 32.87
CA GLY A 137 -2.79 29.53 32.99
C GLY A 137 -3.76 29.93 31.88
N VAL A 138 -3.27 30.62 30.84
CA VAL A 138 -4.06 31.08 29.70
C VAL A 138 -3.60 30.35 28.44
N PRO A 139 -4.47 29.60 27.76
CA PRO A 139 -4.11 28.97 26.49
C PRO A 139 -4.00 30.03 25.38
N ALA A 140 -3.03 29.84 24.48
CA ALA A 140 -2.83 30.75 23.34
C ALA A 140 -4.01 30.76 22.35
N LEU A 141 -4.71 29.63 22.22
CA LEU A 141 -5.93 29.47 21.42
C LEU A 141 -6.98 28.73 22.25
N ALA A 142 -8.24 29.17 22.18
CA ALA A 142 -9.34 28.46 22.83
C ALA A 142 -9.63 27.11 22.16
N THR A 143 -9.46 27.02 20.84
CA THR A 143 -9.58 25.78 20.08
C THR A 143 -8.54 25.74 18.95
N ALA A 144 -8.08 24.56 18.58
CA ALA A 144 -7.17 24.37 17.45
C ALA A 144 -7.51 23.09 16.67
N MET A 145 -7.37 23.13 15.35
CA MET A 145 -7.41 21.92 14.53
C MET A 145 -6.05 21.24 14.58
N GLN A 146 -6.03 19.94 14.88
CA GLN A 146 -4.82 19.13 14.92
C GLN A 146 -4.96 17.98 13.93
N ALA A 147 -3.96 17.80 13.06
CA ALA A 147 -3.88 16.65 12.19
C ALA A 147 -3.82 15.37 13.05
N THR A 148 -4.55 14.34 12.65
CA THR A 148 -4.66 13.10 13.42
C THR A 148 -4.88 11.89 12.51
N THR A 149 -5.07 10.72 13.11
CA THR A 149 -5.35 9.46 12.42
C THR A 149 -6.85 9.22 12.25
N ASP A 150 -7.21 8.35 11.32
CA ASP A 150 -8.58 7.93 11.09
C ASP A 150 -9.18 7.26 12.34
N GLY A 151 -10.39 7.70 12.68
CA GLY A 151 -11.11 7.21 13.84
C GLY A 151 -11.58 5.77 13.66
N LYS A 152 -11.63 5.01 14.76
CA LYS A 152 -12.23 3.67 14.72
C LYS A 152 -13.74 3.78 14.56
N GLN A 153 -14.32 2.82 13.85
CA GLN A 153 -15.76 2.67 13.79
C GLN A 153 -16.30 2.32 15.18
N THR A 154 -17.43 2.91 15.55
CA THR A 154 -18.11 2.64 16.83
C THR A 154 -19.16 1.56 16.70
N ASP A 155 -19.74 1.39 15.51
CA ASP A 155 -20.60 0.26 15.19
C ASP A 155 -19.76 -1.02 15.03
N ALA A 156 -20.21 -2.11 15.65
CA ALA A 156 -19.44 -3.35 15.70
C ALA A 156 -19.26 -4.01 14.33
N ALA A 157 -20.27 -3.96 13.45
CA ALA A 157 -20.18 -4.53 12.12
C ALA A 157 -19.24 -3.71 11.24
N LEU A 158 -19.32 -2.38 11.32
CA LEU A 158 -18.40 -1.50 10.62
C LEU A 158 -16.97 -1.60 11.16
N LEU A 159 -16.78 -1.82 12.46
CA LEU A 159 -15.45 -2.01 13.05
C LEU A 159 -14.80 -3.32 12.59
N ALA A 160 -15.57 -4.41 12.50
CA ALA A 160 -15.10 -5.68 11.94
C ALA A 160 -14.77 -5.57 10.45
N ALA A 161 -15.49 -4.72 9.71
CA ALA A 161 -15.20 -4.44 8.30
C ALA A 161 -14.09 -3.40 8.10
N GLN A 162 -13.64 -2.70 9.16
CA GLN A 162 -12.65 -1.62 9.05
C GLN A 162 -11.26 -2.16 8.78
N LEU A 163 -10.91 -3.33 9.33
CA LEU A 163 -9.67 -4.05 9.05
C LEU A 163 -10.00 -5.52 8.76
N VAL A 164 -9.84 -5.92 7.50
CA VAL A 164 -10.15 -7.28 7.04
C VAL A 164 -8.87 -7.95 6.58
N TYR A 165 -8.58 -9.14 7.11
CA TYR A 165 -7.54 -9.99 6.57
C TYR A 165 -8.08 -10.78 5.38
N ASN A 166 -7.42 -10.65 4.23
CA ASN A 166 -7.78 -11.37 3.00
C ASN A 166 -7.03 -12.71 2.95
N ALA A 167 -7.67 -13.75 2.40
CA ALA A 167 -7.05 -15.07 2.26
C ALA A 167 -5.76 -15.05 1.40
N ASP A 168 -5.57 -14.00 0.62
CA ASP A 168 -4.39 -13.76 -0.20
C ASP A 168 -3.17 -13.27 0.59
N GLY A 169 -3.26 -13.05 1.90
CA GLY A 169 -2.11 -12.76 2.76
C GLY A 169 -1.87 -11.28 3.08
N TYR A 170 -2.84 -10.41 2.81
CA TYR A 170 -2.77 -8.98 3.10
C TYR A 170 -4.05 -8.49 3.79
N TYR A 171 -3.97 -7.37 4.47
CA TYR A 171 -5.11 -6.68 5.06
C TYR A 171 -5.64 -5.59 4.14
N THR A 172 -6.95 -5.37 4.19
CA THR A 172 -7.57 -4.14 3.71
C THR A 172 -8.06 -3.33 4.90
N TYR A 173 -7.53 -2.12 5.06
CA TYR A 173 -8.10 -1.11 5.95
C TYR A 173 -9.04 -0.19 5.16
N THR A 174 -10.27 0.00 5.62
CA THR A 174 -11.20 0.97 5.04
C THR A 174 -11.30 2.19 5.96
N PHE A 175 -10.98 3.37 5.44
CA PHE A 175 -11.11 4.61 6.20
C PHE A 175 -12.56 4.86 6.60
N LYS A 176 -12.75 5.38 7.81
CA LYS A 176 -14.04 5.95 8.23
C LYS A 176 -14.29 7.28 7.53
N THR A 177 -13.23 8.09 7.38
CA THR A 177 -13.28 9.41 6.75
C THR A 177 -13.35 9.30 5.23
N ASP A 178 -14.35 9.91 4.60
CA ASP A 178 -14.35 10.14 3.15
C ASP A 178 -13.51 11.37 2.82
N ILE A 179 -12.34 11.16 2.21
CA ILE A 179 -11.42 12.27 1.88
C ILE A 179 -11.94 13.15 0.73
N LYS A 180 -12.97 12.71 -0.02
CA LYS A 180 -13.63 13.53 -1.04
C LYS A 180 -14.73 14.42 -0.45
N ASP A 181 -15.18 14.13 0.77
CA ASP A 181 -16.18 14.93 1.47
C ASP A 181 -15.50 16.04 2.29
N VAL A 182 -15.54 17.27 1.75
CA VAL A 182 -14.93 18.44 2.39
C VAL A 182 -15.50 18.75 3.77
N ALA A 183 -16.71 18.29 4.10
CA ALA A 183 -17.27 18.45 5.43
C ALA A 183 -16.55 17.54 6.44
N GLN A 184 -16.12 16.35 6.01
CA GLN A 184 -15.38 15.40 6.86
C GLN A 184 -13.89 15.74 6.96
N THR A 185 -13.33 16.43 5.97
CA THR A 185 -11.90 16.81 5.94
C THR A 185 -11.60 18.19 6.51
N ASN A 186 -12.58 18.84 7.13
CA ASN A 186 -12.48 20.22 7.62
C ASN A 186 -12.05 21.21 6.51
N GLY A 187 -12.60 21.04 5.31
CA GLY A 187 -12.37 21.91 4.15
C GLY A 187 -11.16 21.56 3.29
N VAL A 188 -10.42 20.49 3.61
CA VAL A 188 -9.31 20.04 2.75
C VAL A 188 -9.87 19.35 1.50
N THR A 189 -9.73 19.99 0.35
CA THR A 189 -10.14 19.45 -0.95
C THR A 189 -9.23 18.30 -1.38
N PHE A 190 -9.82 17.20 -1.86
CA PHE A 190 -9.08 16.11 -2.50
C PHE A 190 -8.61 16.51 -3.90
N GLU A 191 -7.31 16.36 -4.16
CA GLU A 191 -6.67 16.73 -5.42
C GLU A 191 -5.88 15.53 -5.97
N PRO A 192 -6.49 14.67 -6.80
CA PRO A 192 -5.91 13.36 -7.17
C PRO A 192 -4.56 13.45 -7.91
N GLY A 193 -4.27 14.59 -8.54
CA GLY A 193 -3.01 14.82 -9.26
C GLY A 193 -1.81 15.16 -8.36
N LEU A 194 -2.02 15.35 -7.05
CA LEU A 194 -0.93 15.57 -6.10
C LEU A 194 -0.41 14.25 -5.54
N THR A 195 0.84 14.25 -5.09
CA THR A 195 1.38 13.14 -4.30
C THR A 195 0.60 13.02 -3.00
N HIS A 196 0.22 11.79 -2.67
CA HIS A 196 -0.42 11.42 -1.41
C HIS A 196 0.52 10.56 -0.58
N ARG A 197 0.30 10.54 0.73
CA ARG A 197 0.95 9.63 1.67
C ARG A 197 -0.10 8.95 2.50
N VAL A 198 -0.01 7.64 2.61
CA VAL A 198 -0.62 6.89 3.71
C VAL A 198 0.48 6.53 4.70
N ALA A 199 0.20 6.69 5.99
CA ALA A 199 1.07 6.22 7.05
C ALA A 199 0.29 5.33 8.01
N ILE A 200 0.96 4.28 8.50
CA ILE A 200 0.44 3.33 9.48
C ILE A 200 1.29 3.48 10.74
N GLN A 201 0.67 3.56 11.90
CA GLN A 201 1.31 3.23 13.16
C GLN A 201 0.88 1.81 13.52
N LEU A 202 1.85 0.91 13.60
CA LEU A 202 1.63 -0.53 13.78
C LEU A 202 2.25 -0.98 15.10
N SER A 203 1.50 -1.77 15.87
CA SER A 203 1.93 -2.36 17.15
C SER A 203 1.47 -3.81 17.26
N TYR A 204 2.40 -4.76 17.27
CA TYR A 204 2.06 -6.19 17.33
C TYR A 204 3.09 -7.00 18.14
N LYS A 205 2.76 -8.26 18.39
CA LYS A 205 3.68 -9.23 19.01
C LYS A 205 4.37 -10.09 17.96
N ASN A 206 5.70 -10.16 17.99
CA ASN A 206 6.48 -11.11 17.19
C ASN A 206 6.39 -12.53 17.76
N ALA A 207 7.04 -13.50 17.12
CA ALA A 207 7.03 -14.89 17.57
C ALA A 207 7.66 -15.10 18.98
N ALA A 208 8.55 -14.20 19.40
CA ALA A 208 9.16 -14.22 20.74
C ALA A 208 8.29 -13.57 21.83
N GLY A 209 7.18 -12.92 21.44
CA GLY A 209 6.30 -12.19 22.38
C GLY A 209 6.71 -10.73 22.63
N ASP A 210 7.72 -10.23 21.92
CA ASP A 210 8.15 -8.83 22.01
C ASP A 210 7.17 -7.91 21.28
N THR A 211 6.99 -6.70 21.82
CA THR A 211 6.23 -5.67 21.12
C THR A 211 7.08 -5.06 20.02
N VAL A 212 6.63 -5.19 18.78
CA VAL A 212 7.18 -4.50 17.62
C VAL A 212 6.35 -3.24 17.38
N LEU A 213 7.04 -2.09 17.29
CA LEU A 213 6.44 -0.79 16.97
C LEU A 213 7.11 -0.27 15.71
N VAL A 214 6.32 -0.06 14.65
CA VAL A 214 6.83 0.40 13.36
C VAL A 214 5.83 1.31 12.66
N ASN A 215 6.36 2.17 11.79
CA ASN A 215 5.58 3.17 11.09
C ASN A 215 5.74 3.08 9.56
N PRO A 216 5.15 2.06 8.90
CA PRO A 216 5.08 2.02 7.45
C PRO A 216 4.43 3.27 6.86
N TYR A 217 4.99 3.79 5.78
CA TYR A 217 4.33 4.78 4.95
C TYR A 217 4.53 4.46 3.47
N PHE A 218 3.66 5.02 2.65
CA PHE A 218 3.68 4.85 1.21
C PHE A 218 3.24 6.14 0.54
N ASP A 219 4.10 6.64 -0.34
CA ASP A 219 3.85 7.81 -1.16
C ASP A 219 3.41 7.36 -2.55
N PHE A 220 2.35 7.96 -3.08
CA PHE A 220 1.74 7.54 -4.33
C PHE A 220 1.05 8.69 -5.04
N ILE A 221 0.83 8.51 -6.34
CA ILE A 221 -0.15 9.29 -7.09
C ILE A 221 -1.36 8.40 -7.39
N ILE A 222 -2.47 9.01 -7.79
CA ILE A 222 -3.72 8.30 -8.07
C ILE A 222 -3.94 8.29 -9.58
N ASP A 223 -4.14 7.10 -10.14
CA ASP A 223 -4.48 6.94 -11.55
C ASP A 223 -5.95 7.32 -11.84
N ALA A 224 -6.33 7.28 -13.12
CA ALA A 224 -7.70 7.60 -13.53
C ALA A 224 -8.77 6.66 -12.95
N ASN A 225 -8.37 5.47 -12.48
CA ASN A 225 -9.23 4.48 -11.86
C ASN A 225 -9.25 4.61 -10.34
N GLY A 226 -8.64 5.64 -9.75
CA GLY A 226 -8.59 5.82 -8.31
C GLY A 226 -7.59 4.92 -7.60
N ASN A 227 -6.67 4.27 -8.30
CA ASN A 227 -5.68 3.36 -7.73
C ASN A 227 -4.33 4.05 -7.52
N SER A 228 -3.60 3.65 -6.48
CA SER A 228 -2.20 4.03 -6.31
C SER A 228 -1.32 3.44 -7.41
N VAL A 229 -0.46 4.27 -8.00
CA VAL A 229 0.58 3.88 -8.98
C VAL A 229 1.93 4.46 -8.63
#